data_AF-A0A402DA67-F1
#
_entry.id   AF-A0A402DA67-F1
#
_cell.length_a   1.000
_cell.length_b   1.000
_cell.length_c   1.000
_cell.angle_alpha   90.00
_cell.angle_beta   90.00
_cell.angle_gamma   90.00
#
_symmetry.space_group_name_H-M   'P 1'
#
loop_
_entity.id
_entity.type
_entity.pdbx_description
1 polymer ?
#
loop_
_entity_poly.entity_id
_entity_poly.type
_entity_poly.pdbx_seq_one_letter_code
_entity_poly.pdbx_strand_id
1 'polypeptide(L)'
;MIATTDNNSNQALASFREIQELAIAITAKSLNPAMLTVDFLKYSGIVPPDWELNSQPVLNPNYAQVNFQNGISIVAQPRTITFVEIINSPDSLKLKLPEIVGLYLDKLPLAEYQALSIAPKSIVPLPNSPDAAKKYITETLLAPVPGTISVKPLYKPASIYFIS
;
A
#
# COMPACT_ATOMS: atom_id res chain seq x y z
N MET A 1 -7.06 50.11 24.62
CA MET A 1 -7.75 49.00 23.91
C MET A 1 -7.59 49.23 22.43
N ILE A 2 -6.74 48.46 21.74
CA ILE A 2 -7.04 47.65 20.54
C ILE A 2 -5.85 46.67 20.44
N ALA A 3 -6.08 45.37 20.63
CA ALA A 3 -5.11 44.33 20.31
C ALA A 3 -5.63 43.66 19.04
N THR A 4 -4.97 43.92 17.91
CA THR A 4 -5.20 43.22 16.66
C THR A 4 -4.56 41.84 16.75
N THR A 5 -5.36 40.80 16.57
CA THR A 5 -4.94 39.41 16.56
C THR A 5 -4.53 39.03 15.13
N ASP A 6 -3.26 38.73 14.93
CA ASP A 6 -2.74 38.20 13.67
C ASP A 6 -2.99 36.68 13.62
N ASN A 7 -4.07 36.27 12.96
CA ASN A 7 -4.38 34.88 12.66
C ASN A 7 -3.81 34.49 11.29
N ASN A 8 -2.51 34.23 11.21
CA ASN A 8 -1.93 33.53 10.07
C ASN A 8 -1.76 32.04 10.43
N SER A 9 -2.86 31.31 10.32
CA SER A 9 -2.86 29.85 10.25
C SER A 9 -2.16 29.44 8.96
N ASN A 10 -0.88 29.10 9.07
CA ASN A 10 -0.15 28.29 8.09
C ASN A 10 -0.87 26.94 7.95
N GLN A 11 -1.89 26.87 7.10
CA GLN A 11 -2.38 25.60 6.60
C GLN A 11 -1.30 25.06 5.67
N ALA A 12 -0.50 24.13 6.19
CA ALA A 12 0.41 23.34 5.39
C ALA A 12 -0.43 22.68 4.29
N LEU A 13 -0.29 23.17 3.06
CA LEU A 13 -0.82 22.52 1.87
C LEU A 13 -0.31 21.08 1.93
N ALA A 14 -1.21 20.11 1.99
CA ALA A 14 -0.86 18.71 1.92
C ALA A 14 0.04 18.51 0.69
N SER A 15 1.33 18.28 0.92
CA SER A 15 2.33 18.12 -0.13
C SER A 15 1.86 16.99 -1.03
N PHE A 16 1.67 17.27 -2.32
CA PHE A 16 1.36 16.25 -3.31
C PHE A 16 2.49 15.22 -3.28
N ARG A 17 2.15 13.97 -2.96
CA ARG A 17 3.07 12.83 -3.00
C ARG A 17 2.55 11.84 -4.03
N GLU A 18 3.32 11.66 -5.10
CA GLU A 18 2.95 10.84 -6.25
C GLU A 18 2.58 9.41 -5.87
N ILE A 19 3.30 8.80 -4.92
CA ILE A 19 2.99 7.48 -4.34
C ILE A 19 3.30 7.52 -2.84
N GLN A 20 2.36 7.07 -2.02
CA GLN A 20 2.46 7.07 -0.55
C GLN A 20 2.63 5.66 0.02
N GLU A 21 2.19 4.66 -0.72
CA GLU A 21 2.25 3.26 -0.29
C GLU A 21 2.44 2.38 -1.52
N LEU A 22 3.27 1.35 -1.39
CA LEU A 22 3.41 0.29 -2.38
C LEU A 22 3.10 -1.04 -1.71
N ALA A 23 2.17 -1.78 -2.28
CA ALA A 23 1.88 -3.15 -1.86
C ALA A 23 2.26 -4.15 -2.96
N ILE A 24 2.91 -5.25 -2.56
CA ILE A 24 3.17 -6.41 -3.40
C ILE A 24 2.55 -7.63 -2.74
N ALA A 25 1.58 -8.25 -3.41
CA ALA A 25 0.93 -9.46 -2.92
C ALA A 25 1.30 -10.65 -3.81
N ILE A 26 1.59 -11.78 -3.18
CA ILE A 26 1.90 -13.05 -3.84
C ILE A 26 0.86 -14.07 -3.40
N THR A 27 0.28 -14.78 -4.36
CA THR A 27 -0.60 -15.91 -4.11
C THR A 27 0.14 -17.22 -4.43
N ALA A 28 -0.04 -18.22 -3.58
CA ALA A 28 0.57 -19.53 -3.67
C ALA A 28 -0.46 -20.62 -3.33
N LYS A 29 -0.27 -21.82 -3.88
CA LYS A 29 -1.24 -22.92 -3.67
C LYS A 29 -1.36 -23.32 -2.19
N SER A 30 -0.25 -23.28 -1.48
CA SER A 30 -0.19 -23.51 -0.03
C SER A 30 0.77 -22.53 0.60
N LEU A 31 0.25 -21.72 1.53
CA LEU A 31 1.04 -20.81 2.34
C LEU A 31 0.51 -20.91 3.76
N ASN A 32 1.39 -21.23 4.71
CA ASN A 32 1.06 -21.30 6.13
C ASN A 32 1.41 -19.96 6.79
N PRO A 33 0.42 -19.15 7.22
CA PRO A 33 0.68 -17.88 7.89
C PRO A 33 1.57 -18.01 9.12
N ALA A 34 1.45 -19.11 9.86
CA ALA A 34 2.24 -19.32 11.08
C ALA A 34 3.75 -19.43 10.83
N MET A 35 4.19 -19.59 9.58
CA MET A 35 5.62 -19.54 9.22
C MET A 35 6.18 -18.12 9.16
N LEU A 36 5.32 -17.09 9.07
CA LEU A 36 5.74 -15.69 9.04
C LEU A 36 6.05 -15.18 10.45
N THR A 37 7.12 -15.70 11.04
CA THR A 37 7.66 -15.20 12.32
C THR A 37 8.78 -14.20 12.06
N VAL A 38 9.03 -13.32 13.04
CA VAL A 38 10.15 -12.37 12.98
C VAL A 38 11.48 -13.12 12.87
N ASP A 39 11.63 -14.21 13.61
CA ASP A 39 12.81 -15.08 13.58
C ASP A 39 13.02 -15.69 12.19
N PHE A 40 11.96 -16.20 11.57
CA PHE A 40 12.04 -16.70 10.19
C PHE A 40 12.54 -15.62 9.25
N LEU A 41 11.94 -14.42 9.28
CA LEU A 41 12.31 -13.31 8.41
C LEU A 41 13.78 -12.88 8.59
N LYS A 42 14.26 -12.78 9.84
CA LYS A 42 15.64 -12.37 10.14
C LYS A 42 16.66 -13.46 9.82
N TYR A 43 16.44 -14.68 10.29
CA TYR A 43 17.41 -15.77 10.12
C TYR A 43 17.49 -16.32 8.69
N SER A 44 16.41 -16.22 7.91
CA SER A 44 16.47 -16.52 6.48
C SER A 44 17.18 -15.44 5.66
N GLY A 45 17.39 -14.25 6.24
CA GLY A 45 17.96 -13.08 5.58
C GLY A 45 16.97 -12.36 4.67
N ILE A 46 15.66 -12.57 4.84
CA ILE A 46 14.60 -11.84 4.09
C ILE A 46 14.55 -10.38 4.57
N VAL A 47 14.76 -10.15 5.86
CA VAL A 47 14.95 -8.81 6.43
C VAL A 47 16.27 -8.73 7.19
N PRO A 48 16.92 -7.56 7.24
CA PRO A 48 18.10 -7.34 8.06
C PRO A 48 17.86 -7.60 9.57
N PRO A 49 18.87 -8.12 10.30
CA PRO A 49 18.72 -8.49 11.70
C PRO A 49 18.52 -7.29 12.64
N ASP A 50 19.02 -6.12 12.25
CA ASP A 50 18.94 -4.84 12.97
C ASP A 50 17.56 -4.16 12.84
N TRP A 51 16.65 -4.68 12.00
CA TRP A 51 15.32 -4.10 11.88
C TRP A 51 14.51 -4.26 13.16
N GLU A 52 14.00 -3.13 13.64
CA GLU A 52 13.15 -3.04 14.83
C GLU A 52 11.67 -3.13 14.48
N LEU A 53 10.92 -3.76 15.37
CA LEU A 53 9.47 -3.89 15.25
C LEU A 53 8.79 -2.59 15.67
N ASN A 54 7.75 -2.20 14.94
CA ASN A 54 6.87 -1.09 15.30
C ASN A 54 5.80 -1.51 16.32
N SER A 55 5.45 -2.80 16.33
CA SER A 55 4.44 -3.36 17.22
C SER A 55 4.72 -4.83 17.50
N GLN A 56 4.06 -5.39 18.51
CA GLN A 56 4.14 -6.84 18.75
C GLN A 56 3.59 -7.59 17.53
N PRO A 57 4.27 -8.65 17.03
CA PRO A 57 3.78 -9.44 15.92
C PRO A 57 2.48 -10.15 16.28
N VAL A 58 1.60 -10.27 15.30
CA VAL A 58 0.39 -11.09 15.42
C VAL A 58 0.68 -12.42 14.75
N LEU A 59 0.42 -13.53 15.44
CA LEU A 59 0.63 -14.88 14.92
C LEU A 59 -0.51 -15.79 15.32
N ASN A 60 -1.23 -16.32 14.33
CA ASN A 60 -2.22 -17.37 14.50
C ASN A 60 -2.28 -18.24 13.22
N PRO A 61 -2.98 -19.38 13.24
CA PRO A 61 -2.97 -20.32 12.11
C PRO A 61 -3.47 -19.75 10.77
N ASN A 62 -4.31 -18.71 10.79
CA ASN A 62 -4.93 -18.13 9.59
C ASN A 62 -4.47 -16.69 9.31
N TYR A 63 -3.56 -16.16 10.12
CA TYR A 63 -3.13 -14.78 9.99
C TYR A 63 -1.81 -14.57 10.72
N ALA A 64 -0.87 -13.93 10.04
CA ALA A 64 0.34 -13.45 10.66
C ALA A 64 0.66 -12.05 10.15
N GLN A 65 1.17 -11.19 11.03
CA GLN A 65 1.56 -9.85 10.68
C GLN A 65 2.80 -9.42 11.45
N VAL A 66 3.76 -8.86 10.71
CA VAL A 66 4.97 -8.25 11.24
C VAL A 66 5.06 -6.83 10.72
N ASN A 67 5.20 -5.86 11.62
CA ASN A 67 5.32 -4.44 11.30
C ASN A 67 6.68 -3.92 11.77
N PHE A 68 7.44 -3.28 10.88
CA PHE A 68 8.75 -2.69 11.16
C PHE A 68 8.68 -1.17 11.27
N GLN A 69 9.54 -0.57 12.08
CA GLN A 69 9.57 0.90 12.28
C GLN A 69 9.91 1.68 11.01
N ASN A 70 10.58 1.03 10.05
CA ASN A 70 10.99 1.64 8.79
C ASN A 70 9.83 1.78 7.78
N GLY A 71 8.58 1.46 8.17
CA GLY A 71 7.40 1.59 7.33
C GLY A 71 7.05 0.34 6.51
N ILE A 72 7.75 -0.78 6.72
CA ILE A 72 7.42 -2.06 6.07
C ILE A 72 6.52 -2.92 6.95
N SER A 73 5.48 -3.47 6.33
CA SER A 73 4.58 -4.45 6.92
C SER A 73 4.52 -5.69 6.06
N ILE A 74 4.53 -6.86 6.67
CA ILE A 74 4.36 -8.14 6.00
C ILE A 74 3.19 -8.86 6.65
N VAL A 75 2.20 -9.22 5.84
CA VAL A 75 0.97 -9.88 6.27
C VAL A 75 0.83 -11.19 5.51
N ALA A 76 0.67 -12.29 6.24
CA ALA A 76 0.36 -13.59 5.65
C ALA A 76 -1.05 -14.04 6.06
N GLN A 77 -1.76 -14.57 5.07
CA GLN A 77 -3.06 -15.24 5.17
C GLN A 77 -2.97 -16.57 4.40
N PRO A 78 -3.90 -17.51 4.58
CA PRO A 78 -3.90 -18.73 3.80
C PRO A 78 -3.82 -18.40 2.32
N ARG A 79 -2.82 -19.00 1.65
CA ARG A 79 -2.52 -18.82 0.21
C ARG A 79 -1.97 -17.46 -0.22
N THR A 80 -1.91 -16.46 0.65
CA THR A 80 -1.50 -15.11 0.24
C THR A 80 -0.53 -14.50 1.24
N ILE A 81 0.53 -13.88 0.73
CA ILE A 81 1.40 -13.01 1.50
C ILE A 81 1.47 -11.64 0.83
N THR A 82 1.32 -10.59 1.62
CA THR A 82 1.34 -9.20 1.19
C THR A 82 2.43 -8.45 1.92
N PHE A 83 3.27 -7.78 1.15
CA PHE A 83 4.31 -6.88 1.61
C PHE A 83 3.85 -5.47 1.31
N VAL A 84 4.00 -4.56 2.26
CA VAL A 84 3.61 -3.15 2.13
C VAL A 84 4.77 -2.28 2.58
N GLU A 85 5.07 -1.22 1.82
CA GLU A 85 6.04 -0.18 2.19
C GLU A 85 5.35 1.19 2.15
N ILE A 86 5.39 1.92 3.27
CA ILE A 86 4.92 3.30 3.37
C ILE A 86 6.05 4.25 2.95
N ILE A 87 5.80 5.08 1.93
CA ILE A 87 6.78 5.99 1.32
C ILE A 87 6.72 7.35 2.02
N ASN A 88 7.56 7.49 3.05
CA ASN A 88 7.56 8.67 3.92
C ASN A 88 8.52 9.80 3.50
N SER A 89 9.38 9.62 2.48
CA SER A 89 10.33 10.65 2.03
C SER A 89 10.19 10.98 0.53
N PRO A 90 10.16 12.28 0.14
CA PRO A 90 10.15 12.72 -1.25
C PRO A 90 11.50 12.58 -1.97
N ASP A 91 12.62 12.44 -1.23
CA ASP A 91 13.96 12.63 -1.80
C ASP A 91 14.65 11.34 -2.26
N SER A 92 14.06 10.16 -2.06
CA SER A 92 14.53 8.95 -2.74
C SER A 92 13.45 7.88 -2.81
N LEU A 93 13.07 7.49 -4.03
CA LEU A 93 12.36 6.24 -4.34
C LEU A 93 13.28 5.02 -4.12
N LYS A 94 14.01 4.98 -3.00
CA LYS A 94 14.82 3.82 -2.62
C LYS A 94 13.91 2.82 -1.92
N LEU A 95 13.09 2.16 -2.73
CA LEU A 95 12.17 1.12 -2.29
C LEU A 95 12.97 -0.10 -1.82
N LYS A 96 12.60 -0.62 -0.65
CA LYS A 96 13.16 -1.87 -0.10
C LYS A 96 12.29 -3.07 -0.45
N LEU A 97 11.01 -2.84 -0.76
CA LEU A 97 10.04 -3.91 -1.01
C LEU A 97 10.45 -4.91 -2.10
N PRO A 98 10.95 -4.49 -3.28
CA PRO A 98 11.32 -5.44 -4.34
C PRO A 98 12.41 -6.41 -3.93
N GLU A 99 13.42 -5.92 -3.19
CA GLU A 99 14.53 -6.74 -2.69
C GLU A 99 14.02 -7.81 -1.70
N ILE A 100 13.20 -7.41 -0.73
CA ILE A 100 12.66 -8.30 0.31
C ILE A 100 11.72 -9.34 -0.28
N VAL A 101 10.90 -8.94 -1.26
CA VAL A 101 10.04 -9.87 -1.99
C VAL A 101 10.88 -10.89 -2.76
N GLY A 102 11.93 -10.45 -3.45
CA GLY A 102 12.87 -11.35 -4.14
C GLY A 102 13.50 -12.36 -3.17
N LEU A 103 14.04 -11.87 -2.05
CA LEU A 103 14.60 -12.72 -1.00
C LEU A 103 13.58 -13.71 -0.45
N TYR A 104 12.33 -13.31 -0.24
CA TYR A 104 11.29 -14.22 0.22
C TYR A 104 11.02 -15.35 -0.78
N LEU A 105 10.91 -15.02 -2.08
CA LEU A 105 10.71 -16.00 -3.14
C LEU A 105 11.89 -16.97 -3.25
N ASP A 106 13.12 -16.47 -3.11
CA ASP A 106 14.34 -17.26 -3.17
C ASP A 106 14.47 -18.23 -1.97
N LYS A 107 13.96 -17.85 -0.80
CA LYS A 107 14.02 -18.69 0.42
C LYS A 107 12.92 -19.74 0.46
N LEU A 108 11.85 -19.57 -0.32
CA LEU A 108 10.70 -20.48 -0.36
C LEU A 108 10.37 -20.93 -1.80
N PRO A 109 11.34 -21.48 -2.56
CA PRO A 109 11.16 -21.76 -3.99
C PRO A 109 10.10 -22.84 -4.28
N LEU A 110 9.72 -23.63 -3.27
CA LEU A 110 8.78 -24.75 -3.40
C LEU A 110 7.33 -24.38 -3.04
N ALA A 111 7.01 -23.10 -2.77
CA ALA A 111 5.68 -22.68 -2.32
C ALA A 111 4.57 -22.78 -3.39
N GLU A 112 4.88 -23.20 -4.62
CA GLU A 112 3.93 -23.27 -5.75
C GLU A 112 3.21 -21.92 -5.99
N TYR A 113 3.99 -20.87 -6.28
CA TYR A 113 3.48 -19.52 -6.56
C TYR A 113 2.57 -19.49 -7.81
N GLN A 114 1.47 -18.76 -7.72
CA GLN A 114 0.42 -18.72 -8.74
C GLN A 114 0.24 -17.32 -9.35
N ALA A 115 0.40 -16.27 -8.56
CA ALA A 115 0.19 -14.90 -9.00
C ALA A 115 1.00 -13.88 -8.19
N LEU A 116 1.28 -12.75 -8.83
CA LEU A 116 1.88 -11.56 -8.24
C LEU A 116 0.98 -10.36 -8.56
N SER A 117 0.71 -9.52 -7.56
CA SER A 117 -0.02 -8.26 -7.71
C SER A 117 0.82 -7.12 -7.17
N ILE A 118 0.88 -6.03 -7.91
CA ILE A 118 1.57 -4.79 -7.52
C ILE A 118 0.52 -3.68 -7.46
N ALA A 119 0.38 -3.05 -6.30
CA ALA A 119 -0.63 -2.04 -6.04
C ALA A 119 0.00 -0.79 -5.42
N PRO A 120 0.42 0.20 -6.24
CA PRO A 120 0.79 1.51 -5.75
C PRO A 120 -0.46 2.29 -5.32
N LYS A 121 -0.34 3.11 -4.28
CA LYS A 121 -1.43 3.93 -3.76
C LYS A 121 -0.97 5.38 -3.57
N SER A 122 -1.83 6.29 -4.01
CA SER A 122 -1.64 7.74 -3.96
C SER A 122 -2.94 8.41 -3.54
N ILE A 123 -2.83 9.47 -2.75
CA ILE A 123 -3.95 10.30 -2.32
C ILE A 123 -3.77 11.67 -2.99
N VAL A 124 -4.72 12.01 -3.86
CA VAL A 124 -4.74 13.29 -4.57
C VAL A 124 -5.83 14.17 -3.93
N PRO A 125 -5.45 15.24 -3.21
CA PRO A 125 -6.44 16.18 -2.69
C PRO A 125 -7.10 16.92 -3.85
N LEU A 126 -8.41 17.02 -3.81
CA LEU A 126 -9.19 17.80 -4.77
C LEU A 126 -9.50 19.19 -4.20
N PRO A 127 -9.70 20.20 -5.05
CA PRO A 127 -10.03 21.55 -4.60
C PRO A 127 -11.26 21.58 -3.70
N ASN A 128 -11.29 22.52 -2.73
CA ASN A 128 -12.37 22.73 -1.75
C ASN A 128 -13.66 23.25 -2.39
N SER A 129 -14.26 22.48 -3.29
CA SER A 129 -15.63 22.67 -3.74
C SER A 129 -16.39 21.34 -3.56
N PRO A 130 -17.64 21.36 -3.05
CA PRO A 130 -18.41 20.14 -2.79
C PRO A 130 -18.51 19.19 -3.99
N ASP A 131 -18.44 19.72 -5.20
CA ASP A 131 -18.61 18.96 -6.44
C ASP A 131 -17.29 18.59 -7.14
N ALA A 132 -16.12 18.99 -6.63
CA ALA A 132 -14.83 18.77 -7.31
C ALA A 132 -14.56 17.29 -7.61
N ALA A 133 -14.82 16.40 -6.64
CA ALA A 133 -14.63 14.96 -6.81
C ALA A 133 -15.59 14.35 -7.82
N LYS A 134 -16.87 14.68 -7.70
CA LYS A 134 -17.89 14.23 -8.64
C LYS A 134 -17.53 14.67 -10.06
N LYS A 135 -17.20 15.95 -10.24
CA LYS A 135 -16.84 16.55 -11.52
C LYS A 135 -15.61 15.85 -12.13
N TYR A 136 -14.54 15.69 -11.37
CA TYR A 136 -13.33 15.03 -11.83
C TYR A 136 -13.58 13.56 -12.26
N ILE A 137 -14.39 12.82 -11.49
CA ILE A 137 -14.76 11.44 -11.83
C ILE A 137 -15.59 11.41 -13.12
N THR A 138 -16.65 12.22 -13.22
CA THR A 138 -17.60 12.13 -14.34
C THR A 138 -17.08 12.76 -15.63
N GLU A 139 -16.28 13.82 -15.54
CA GLU A 139 -15.82 14.60 -16.69
C GLU A 139 -14.38 14.29 -17.13
N THR A 140 -13.59 13.60 -16.29
CA THR A 140 -12.21 13.20 -16.64
C THR A 140 -12.06 11.69 -16.67
N LEU A 141 -12.29 10.99 -15.56
CA LEU A 141 -11.99 9.54 -15.46
C LEU A 141 -12.99 8.67 -16.21
N LEU A 142 -14.28 9.04 -16.15
CA LEU A 142 -15.37 8.35 -16.83
C LEU A 142 -15.81 9.09 -18.10
N ALA A 143 -15.02 10.09 -18.53
CA ALA A 143 -15.29 10.83 -19.74
C ALA A 143 -15.36 9.85 -20.92
N PRO A 144 -16.39 9.94 -21.79
CA PRO A 144 -16.40 9.19 -23.02
C PRO A 144 -15.15 9.53 -23.83
N VAL A 145 -14.36 8.52 -24.20
CA VAL A 145 -13.22 8.74 -25.10
C VAL A 145 -13.78 9.25 -26.43
N PRO A 146 -13.28 10.36 -27.01
CA PRO A 146 -13.77 10.86 -28.29
C PRO A 146 -13.54 9.82 -29.39
N GLY A 147 -14.62 9.10 -29.75
CA GLY A 147 -14.64 8.13 -30.83
C GLY A 147 -14.24 6.71 -30.45
N THR A 148 -15.10 5.95 -29.76
CA THR A 148 -15.46 4.56 -30.17
C THR A 148 -16.64 3.99 -29.38
N ILE A 149 -17.63 3.54 -30.16
CA ILE A 149 -18.59 2.43 -30.01
C ILE A 149 -19.09 2.05 -28.61
N SER A 150 -20.42 2.14 -28.47
CA SER A 150 -21.26 1.60 -27.41
C SER A 150 -20.94 0.13 -27.07
N VAL A 151 -20.01 -0.10 -26.15
CA VAL A 151 -19.86 -1.37 -25.44
C VAL A 151 -20.56 -1.27 -24.10
N LYS A 152 -21.55 -2.15 -23.91
CA LYS A 152 -22.35 -2.27 -22.69
C LYS A 152 -21.40 -2.52 -21.50
N PRO A 153 -21.41 -1.69 -20.44
CA PRO A 153 -20.47 -1.85 -19.33
C PRO A 153 -20.81 -3.12 -18.55
N LEU A 154 -19.90 -4.10 -18.55
CA LEU A 154 -19.93 -5.21 -17.62
C LEU A 154 -19.38 -4.70 -16.28
N TYR A 155 -20.27 -4.21 -15.42
CA TYR A 155 -19.93 -3.76 -14.07
C TYR A 155 -19.31 -4.91 -13.26
N LYS A 156 -18.03 -4.77 -12.90
CA LYS A 156 -17.49 -5.26 -11.63
C LYS A 156 -16.91 -4.06 -10.89
N PRO A 157 -17.44 -3.68 -9.72
CA PRO A 157 -16.96 -2.51 -9.00
C PRO A 157 -15.54 -2.76 -8.48
N ALA A 158 -14.60 -1.91 -8.90
CA ALA A 158 -13.40 -1.65 -8.12
C ALA A 158 -13.83 -0.82 -6.91
N SER A 159 -13.68 -1.38 -5.72
CA SER A 159 -14.01 -0.68 -4.47
C SER A 159 -13.01 0.45 -4.23
N ILE A 160 -13.43 1.69 -4.48
CA ILE A 160 -12.74 2.90 -4.04
C ILE A 160 -13.37 3.29 -2.71
N TYR A 161 -12.59 3.22 -1.62
CA TYR A 161 -13.03 3.66 -0.30
C TYR A 161 -12.74 5.16 -0.14
N PHE A 162 -13.77 5.93 0.24
CA PHE A 162 -13.65 7.33 0.61
C PHE A 162 -13.59 7.45 2.14
N ILE A 163 -12.76 8.36 2.64
CA ILE A 163 -12.77 8.80 4.04
C ILE A 163 -13.32 10.24 4.00
N SER A 164 -14.44 10.48 4.66
CA SER A 164 -15.10 11.79 4.82
C SER A 164 -14.54 12.58 5.98
#